data_AF-A0A0L0W685-F1
#
_entry.id   AF-A0A0L0W685-F1
#
_cell.length_a   1.000
_cell.length_b   1.000
_cell.length_c   1.000
_cell.angle_alpha   90.00
_cell.angle_beta   90.00
_cell.angle_gamma   90.00
#
_symmetry.space_group_name_H-M   'P 1'
#
loop_
_entity.id
_entity.type
_entity.pdbx_description
1 polymer ?
#
loop_
_entity_poly.entity_id
_entity_poly.type
_entity_poly.pdbx_seq_one_letter_code
_entity_poly.pdbx_strand_id
1 'polypeptide(L)'
;MARPRQPIELIMAKGKKNLTKKEIEERKNTEVRAKRDNIVAPSYLTDDLKEEFNRIASELINIEIMSNLDCEALARFIVSESQYQKVTLKILKMKTIGPTYVELLKVQEKLFKMCRQSASDLGLTISSRCKLVIPKKEENKEKTEEEKMFGSQL
;
A
#
# COMPACT_ATOMS: atom_id res chain seq x y z
N MET A 1 4.97 -15.86 21.86
CA MET A 1 4.20 -15.88 20.60
C MET A 1 5.16 -15.78 19.44
N ALA A 2 5.07 -16.67 18.45
CA ALA A 2 5.91 -16.61 17.25
C ALA A 2 5.57 -15.35 16.44
N ARG A 3 6.57 -14.56 16.03
CA ARG A 3 6.34 -13.38 15.19
C ARG A 3 5.76 -13.81 13.83
N PRO A 4 4.85 -13.03 13.24
CA PRO A 4 4.30 -13.34 11.91
C PRO A 4 5.43 -13.45 10.88
N ARG A 5 5.29 -14.42 9.96
CA ARG A 5 6.25 -14.67 8.88
C ARG A 5 6.37 -13.40 8.03
N GLN A 6 7.60 -13.00 7.71
CA GLN A 6 7.90 -11.84 6.85
C GLN A 6 8.45 -12.33 5.51
N PRO A 7 8.18 -11.61 4.40
CA PRO A 7 8.79 -11.89 3.10
C PRO A 7 10.31 -11.95 3.18
N ILE A 8 10.92 -12.83 2.38
CA ILE A 8 12.37 -13.07 2.45
C ILE A 8 13.18 -11.80 2.15
N GLU A 9 12.72 -11.00 1.19
CA GLU A 9 13.36 -9.74 0.78
C GLU A 9 13.40 -8.73 1.94
N LEU A 10 12.33 -8.66 2.74
CA LEU A 10 12.27 -7.80 3.92
C LEU A 10 13.23 -8.26 5.02
N ILE A 11 13.40 -9.57 5.20
CA ILE A 11 14.35 -10.13 6.18
C ILE A 11 15.79 -9.82 5.76
N MET A 12 16.11 -10.00 4.48
CA MET A 12 17.44 -9.74 3.92
C MET A 12 17.82 -8.26 4.04
N ALA A 13 16.88 -7.37 3.74
CA ALA A 13 17.05 -5.92 3.84
C ALA A 13 17.27 -5.43 5.26
N LYS A 14 16.60 -6.03 6.25
CA LYS A 14 16.82 -5.69 7.66
C LYS A 14 18.22 -6.09 8.16
N GLY A 15 18.92 -7.01 7.48
CA GLY A 15 20.27 -7.45 7.83
C GLY A 15 20.40 -8.20 9.17
N LYS A 16 19.29 -8.45 9.89
CA LYS A 16 19.32 -9.04 11.25
C LYS A 16 19.48 -10.56 11.28
N LYS A 17 19.52 -11.24 10.12
CA LYS A 17 19.56 -12.70 10.03
C LYS A 17 20.49 -13.15 8.90
N ASN A 18 21.49 -13.96 9.25
CA ASN A 18 22.34 -14.64 8.28
C ASN A 18 21.63 -15.92 7.86
N LEU A 19 21.16 -15.96 6.62
CA LEU A 19 20.45 -17.10 6.05
C LEU A 19 21.35 -17.79 5.01
N THR A 20 21.32 -19.11 5.00
CA THR A 20 22.02 -19.90 3.98
C THR A 20 21.28 -19.81 2.63
N LYS A 21 21.97 -20.08 1.52
CA LYS A 21 21.37 -20.11 0.17
C LYS A 21 20.16 -21.04 0.10
N LYS A 22 20.25 -22.24 0.72
CA LYS A 22 19.17 -23.22 0.77
C LYS A 22 17.94 -22.70 1.53
N GLU A 23 18.13 -22.03 2.67
CA GLU A 23 17.02 -21.46 3.44
C GLU A 23 16.33 -20.28 2.74
N ILE A 24 17.08 -19.50 1.94
CA ILE A 24 16.52 -18.41 1.13
C ILE A 24 15.62 -19.01 0.05
N GLU A 25 16.10 -20.04 -0.64
CA GLU A 25 15.39 -20.72 -1.72
C GLU A 25 14.11 -21.41 -1.21
N GLU A 26 14.20 -22.14 -0.09
CA GLU A 26 13.04 -22.78 0.54
C GLU A 26 11.98 -21.75 0.96
N ARG A 27 12.40 -20.62 1.53
CA ARG A 27 11.46 -19.54 1.88
C ARG A 27 10.83 -18.89 0.66
N LYS A 28 11.60 -18.67 -0.39
CA LYS A 28 11.09 -18.08 -1.63
C LYS A 28 10.07 -18.98 -2.30
N ASN A 29 10.29 -20.30 -2.30
CA ASN A 29 9.38 -21.29 -2.89
C ASN A 29 8.12 -21.52 -2.05
N THR A 30 8.19 -21.28 -0.74
CA THR A 30 7.04 -21.39 0.17
C THR A 30 6.27 -20.07 0.35
N GLU A 31 6.77 -18.97 -0.20
CA GLU A 31 6.12 -17.66 -0.12
C GLU A 31 4.89 -17.62 -1.02
N VAL A 32 3.71 -17.43 -0.41
CA VAL A 32 2.47 -17.28 -1.16
C VAL A 32 2.46 -15.90 -1.78
N ARG A 33 2.43 -15.86 -3.12
CA ARG A 33 2.28 -14.63 -3.90
C ARG A 33 0.93 -14.64 -4.59
N ALA A 34 0.14 -13.59 -4.36
CA ALA A 34 -1.14 -13.42 -5.03
C ALA A 34 -0.90 -13.15 -6.53
N LYS A 35 -1.80 -13.66 -7.37
CA LYS A 35 -1.76 -13.39 -8.81
C LYS A 35 -2.19 -11.94 -9.09
N ARG A 36 -1.68 -11.38 -10.19
CA ARG A 36 -1.94 -10.01 -10.67
C ARG A 36 -2.42 -9.96 -12.12
N ASP A 37 -2.90 -11.09 -12.64
CA ASP A 37 -3.30 -11.29 -14.04
C ASP A 37 -4.73 -10.82 -14.36
N ASN A 38 -5.55 -10.53 -13.35
CA ASN A 38 -6.95 -10.16 -13.53
C ASN A 38 -7.36 -9.01 -12.58
N ILE A 39 -6.70 -7.87 -12.73
CA ILE A 39 -7.05 -6.65 -11.99
C ILE A 39 -8.05 -5.86 -12.83
N VAL A 40 -9.33 -5.95 -12.45
CA VAL A 40 -10.43 -5.34 -13.20
C VAL A 40 -11.41 -4.69 -12.22
N ALA A 41 -11.94 -3.54 -12.60
CA ALA A 41 -12.97 -2.83 -11.85
C ALA A 41 -14.25 -3.69 -11.72
N PRO A 42 -14.85 -3.81 -10.52
CA PRO A 42 -16.10 -4.54 -10.36
C PRO A 42 -17.24 -3.99 -11.21
N SER A 43 -18.12 -4.88 -11.67
CA SER A 43 -19.20 -4.55 -12.63
C SER A 43 -20.23 -3.56 -12.09
N TYR A 44 -20.41 -3.48 -10.77
CA TYR A 44 -21.36 -2.59 -10.11
C TYR A 44 -20.92 -1.12 -10.07
N LEU A 45 -19.66 -0.82 -10.43
CA LEU A 45 -19.18 0.55 -10.51
C LEU A 45 -19.76 1.24 -11.75
N THR A 46 -20.11 2.53 -11.60
CA THR A 46 -20.42 3.40 -12.74
C THR A 46 -19.15 3.69 -13.54
N ASP A 47 -19.28 4.15 -14.78
CA ASP A 47 -18.14 4.35 -15.67
C ASP A 47 -17.11 5.34 -15.09
N ASP A 48 -17.56 6.46 -14.53
CA ASP A 48 -16.68 7.41 -13.81
C ASP A 48 -15.88 6.76 -12.66
N LEU A 49 -16.50 5.81 -11.93
CA LEU A 49 -15.83 5.12 -10.82
C LEU A 49 -14.88 4.04 -11.34
N LYS A 50 -15.16 3.44 -12.49
CA LYS A 50 -14.26 2.50 -13.16
C LYS A 50 -13.02 3.22 -13.69
N GLU A 51 -13.17 4.43 -14.23
CA GLU A 51 -12.04 5.24 -14.65
C GLU A 51 -11.11 5.54 -13.48
N GLU A 52 -11.67 5.98 -12.35
CA GLU A 52 -10.88 6.26 -11.15
C GLU A 52 -10.24 4.98 -10.58
N PHE A 53 -10.95 3.84 -10.65
CA PHE A 53 -10.41 2.54 -10.30
C PHE A 53 -9.18 2.21 -11.14
N ASN A 54 -9.29 2.31 -12.46
CA ASN A 54 -8.21 1.97 -13.36
C ASN A 54 -7.02 2.92 -13.17
N ARG A 55 -7.26 4.20 -12.91
CA ARG A 55 -6.22 5.19 -12.62
C ARG A 55 -5.42 4.77 -11.39
N ILE A 56 -6.07 4.56 -10.24
CA ILE A 56 -5.37 4.19 -9.01
C ILE A 56 -4.75 2.80 -9.13
N ALA A 57 -5.47 1.82 -9.69
CA ALA A 57 -4.96 0.47 -9.88
C ALA A 57 -3.67 0.46 -10.71
N SER A 58 -3.58 1.28 -11.76
CA SER A 58 -2.37 1.39 -12.58
C SER A 58 -1.16 1.87 -11.77
N GLU A 59 -1.34 2.86 -10.88
CA GLU A 59 -0.29 3.35 -9.99
C GLU A 59 0.15 2.26 -8.99
N LEU A 60 -0.79 1.50 -8.43
CA LEU A 60 -0.50 0.44 -7.47
C LEU A 60 0.17 -0.78 -8.12
N ILE A 61 -0.19 -1.10 -9.36
CA ILE A 61 0.46 -2.13 -10.18
C ILE A 61 1.91 -1.74 -10.48
N ASN A 62 2.16 -0.47 -10.82
CA ASN A 62 3.50 0.03 -11.13
C ASN A 62 4.49 -0.09 -9.96
N ILE A 63 4.00 -0.03 -8.73
CA ILE A 63 4.80 -0.22 -7.52
C ILE A 63 4.71 -1.66 -6.95
N GLU A 64 4.11 -2.58 -7.70
CA GLU A 64 3.99 -4.01 -7.41
C GLU A 64 3.27 -4.36 -6.09
N ILE A 65 2.33 -3.52 -5.64
CA ILE A 65 1.60 -3.75 -4.37
C ILE A 65 0.17 -4.25 -4.55
N MET A 66 -0.37 -4.22 -5.77
CA MET A 66 -1.74 -4.66 -6.06
C MET A 66 -1.79 -6.06 -6.68
N SER A 67 -2.77 -6.84 -6.25
CA SER A 67 -3.10 -8.17 -6.74
C SER A 67 -4.59 -8.29 -7.08
N ASN A 68 -4.99 -9.42 -7.66
CA ASN A 68 -6.40 -9.70 -7.97
C ASN A 68 -7.29 -9.63 -6.72
N LEU A 69 -6.74 -9.92 -5.53
CA LEU A 69 -7.50 -9.94 -4.27
C LEU A 69 -7.89 -8.53 -3.80
N ASP A 70 -7.18 -7.51 -4.27
CA ASP A 70 -7.33 -6.14 -3.78
C ASP A 70 -8.39 -5.35 -4.56
N CYS A 71 -8.93 -5.90 -5.65
CA CYS A 71 -9.89 -5.21 -6.52
C CYS A 71 -11.14 -4.76 -5.75
N GLU A 72 -11.72 -5.63 -4.93
CA GLU A 72 -12.92 -5.27 -4.16
C GLU A 72 -12.61 -4.25 -3.05
N ALA A 73 -11.41 -4.31 -2.47
CA ALA A 73 -10.99 -3.32 -1.47
C ALA A 73 -10.79 -1.94 -2.09
N LEU A 74 -10.17 -1.85 -3.27
CA LEU A 74 -10.01 -0.61 -4.01
C LEU A 74 -11.37 -0.05 -4.46
N ALA A 75 -12.28 -0.90 -4.93
CA ALA A 75 -13.62 -0.47 -5.32
C ALA A 75 -14.40 0.16 -4.15
N ARG A 76 -14.34 -0.44 -2.95
CA ARG A 76 -14.96 0.13 -1.74
C ARG A 76 -14.35 1.47 -1.33
N PHE A 77 -13.03 1.61 -1.47
CA PHE A 77 -12.36 2.89 -1.24
C PHE A 77 -12.91 3.97 -2.18
N ILE A 78 -12.97 3.70 -3.48
CA ILE A 78 -13.44 4.64 -4.51
C ILE A 78 -14.90 5.03 -4.30
N VAL A 79 -15.77 4.07 -3.99
CA VAL A 79 -17.17 4.37 -3.68
C VAL A 79 -17.27 5.28 -2.45
N SER A 80 -16.51 4.97 -1.40
CA SER A 80 -16.52 5.77 -0.16
C SER A 80 -15.99 7.18 -0.39
N GLU A 81 -14.94 7.33 -1.20
CA GLU A 81 -14.35 8.62 -1.56
C GLU A 81 -15.31 9.46 -2.42
N SER A 82 -15.95 8.85 -3.43
CA SER A 82 -16.97 9.53 -4.24
C SER A 82 -18.14 10.02 -3.38
N GLN A 83 -18.61 9.21 -2.43
CA GLN A 83 -19.66 9.62 -1.50
C GLN A 83 -19.19 10.75 -0.58
N TYR A 84 -17.95 10.67 -0.07
CA TYR A 84 -17.36 11.73 0.75
C TYR A 84 -17.32 13.06 -0.02
N GLN A 85 -16.87 13.06 -1.26
CA GLN A 85 -16.84 14.25 -2.12
C GLN A 85 -18.25 14.83 -2.33
N LYS A 86 -19.25 13.98 -2.64
CA LYS A 86 -20.65 14.40 -2.80
C LYS A 86 -21.22 15.05 -1.54
N VAL A 87 -21.01 14.42 -0.38
CA VAL A 87 -21.46 14.96 0.91
C VAL A 87 -20.75 16.28 1.22
N THR A 88 -19.44 16.34 0.99
CA THR A 88 -18.63 17.56 1.20
C THR A 88 -19.12 18.71 0.33
N LEU A 89 -19.35 18.48 -0.97
CA LEU A 89 -19.89 19.49 -1.88
C LEU A 89 -21.28 19.96 -1.44
N LYS A 90 -22.13 19.07 -0.90
CA LYS A 90 -23.44 19.44 -0.36
C LYS A 90 -23.29 20.35 0.86
N ILE A 91 -22.41 20.02 1.80
CA ILE A 91 -22.11 20.83 2.99
C ILE A 91 -21.61 22.22 2.58
N LEU A 92 -20.65 22.30 1.65
CA LEU A 92 -20.07 23.57 1.19
C LEU A 92 -21.08 24.50 0.49
N LYS A 93 -22.13 23.93 -0.12
CA LYS A 93 -23.20 24.70 -0.78
C LYS A 93 -24.27 25.20 0.21
N MET A 94 -24.32 24.68 1.44
CA MET A 94 -25.30 25.10 2.42
C MET A 94 -24.94 26.48 2.98
N LYS A 95 -25.93 27.38 3.03
CA LYS A 95 -25.76 28.74 3.57
C LYS A 95 -26.06 28.86 5.06
N THR A 96 -26.76 27.86 5.62
CA THR A 96 -27.24 27.88 7.00
C THR A 96 -26.83 26.61 7.73
N ILE A 97 -26.47 26.78 9.00
CA ILE A 97 -26.16 25.68 9.90
C ILE A 97 -27.48 25.26 10.55
N GLY A 98 -27.95 24.07 10.20
CA GLY A 98 -29.18 23.49 10.75
C GLY A 98 -29.02 22.00 11.07
N PRO A 99 -30.10 21.32 11.51
CA PRO A 99 -30.04 19.89 11.88
C PRO A 99 -29.46 19.00 10.78
N THR A 100 -29.89 19.20 9.53
CA THR A 100 -29.36 18.47 8.35
C THR A 100 -27.87 18.72 8.12
N TYR A 101 -27.37 19.92 8.40
CA TYR A 101 -25.94 20.22 8.27
C TYR A 101 -25.12 19.37 9.26
N VAL A 102 -25.59 19.28 10.50
CA VAL A 102 -24.94 18.46 11.54
C VAL A 102 -25.00 16.97 11.19
N GLU A 103 -26.11 16.49 10.62
CA GLU A 103 -26.22 15.10 10.14
C GLU A 103 -25.25 14.81 8.99
N LEU A 104 -25.13 15.71 8.01
CA LEU A 104 -24.19 15.55 6.91
C LEU A 104 -22.74 15.54 7.41
N LEU A 105 -22.38 16.36 8.40
CA LEU A 105 -21.07 16.30 9.03
C LEU A 105 -20.79 14.94 9.68
N LYS A 106 -21.78 14.34 10.37
CA LYS A 106 -21.63 12.99 10.95
C LYS A 106 -21.43 11.93 9.87
N VAL A 107 -22.14 12.03 8.75
CA VAL A 107 -21.95 11.12 7.60
C VAL A 107 -20.58 11.32 6.97
N GLN A 108 -20.16 12.58 6.77
CA GLN A 108 -18.84 12.93 6.25
C GLN A 108 -17.72 12.35 7.11
N GLU A 109 -17.82 12.48 8.44
CA GLU A 109 -16.84 11.90 9.38
C GLU A 109 -16.75 10.38 9.25
N LYS A 110 -17.89 9.68 9.14
CA LYS A 110 -17.93 8.22 8.94
C LYS A 110 -17.26 7.81 7.62
N LEU A 111 -17.61 8.49 6.53
CA LEU A 111 -17.02 8.24 5.21
C LEU A 111 -15.51 8.50 5.23
N PHE A 112 -15.06 9.58 5.87
CA PHE A 112 -13.64 9.87 6.02
C PHE A 112 -12.89 8.75 6.76
N LYS A 113 -13.46 8.24 7.86
CA LYS A 113 -12.87 7.11 8.60
C LYS A 113 -12.77 5.85 7.73
N MET A 114 -13.82 5.53 6.98
CA MET A 114 -13.82 4.40 6.04
C MET A 114 -12.73 4.57 4.97
N CYS A 115 -12.67 5.73 4.31
CA CYS A 115 -11.63 6.03 3.33
C CYS A 115 -10.24 5.92 3.94
N ARG A 116 -10.03 6.47 5.14
CA ARG A 116 -8.72 6.48 5.81
C ARG A 116 -8.25 5.08 6.19
N GLN A 117 -9.17 4.22 6.62
CA GLN A 117 -8.92 2.81 6.92
C GLN A 117 -8.51 2.08 5.64
N SER A 118 -9.35 2.11 4.60
CA SER A 118 -9.05 1.45 3.32
C SER A 118 -7.78 1.97 2.65
N ALA A 119 -7.52 3.28 2.71
CA ALA A 119 -6.29 3.88 2.19
C ALA A 119 -5.03 3.43 2.94
N SER A 120 -5.14 3.12 4.24
CA SER A 120 -4.01 2.58 5.01
C SER A 120 -3.70 1.16 4.57
N ASP A 121 -4.73 0.35 4.34
CA ASP A 121 -4.61 -1.06 4.00
C ASP A 121 -4.10 -1.26 2.56
N LEU A 122 -4.55 -0.42 1.62
CA LEU A 122 -4.14 -0.43 0.21
C LEU A 122 -2.78 0.26 -0.07
N GLY A 123 -2.13 0.83 0.95
CA GLY A 123 -0.86 1.51 0.74
C GLY A 123 -0.98 2.91 0.12
N LEU A 124 -2.16 3.53 0.11
CA LEU A 124 -2.36 4.85 -0.52
C LEU A 124 -1.77 6.01 0.31
N THR A 125 -1.57 5.82 1.61
CA THR A 125 -0.98 6.87 2.47
C THR A 125 0.55 6.86 2.45
N ILE A 126 1.17 8.01 2.72
CA ILE A 126 2.65 8.12 2.80
C ILE A 126 3.19 7.16 3.86
N SER A 127 2.58 7.16 5.05
CA SER A 127 3.01 6.30 6.17
C SER A 127 2.86 4.81 5.86
N SER A 128 1.84 4.40 5.10
CA SER A 128 1.72 3.01 4.67
C SER A 128 2.80 2.65 3.64
N ARG A 129 3.11 3.55 2.69
CA ARG A 129 4.18 3.33 1.70
C ARG A 129 5.56 3.24 2.33
N CYS A 130 5.87 4.09 3.31
CA CYS A 130 7.16 4.02 4.02
C CYS A 130 7.39 2.67 4.73
N LYS A 131 6.32 1.94 5.09
CA LYS A 131 6.44 0.58 5.65
C LYS A 131 6.75 -0.48 4.58
N LEU A 132 6.45 -0.20 3.33
CA LEU A 132 6.69 -1.06 2.17
C LEU A 132 8.10 -0.86 1.59
N VAL A 133 8.75 0.27 1.88
CA VAL A 133 10.14 0.52 1.47
C VAL A 133 11.05 -0.49 2.18
N ILE A 134 11.51 -1.45 1.40
CA ILE A 134 12.58 -2.36 1.77
C ILE A 134 13.86 -1.50 1.91
N PRO A 135 14.51 -1.44 3.08
CA PRO A 135 15.78 -0.74 3.20
C PRO A 135 16.76 -1.38 2.21
N LYS A 136 17.17 -0.62 1.19
CA LYS A 136 18.24 -1.07 0.30
C LYS A 136 19.46 -1.27 1.20
N LYS A 137 19.95 -2.51 1.28
CA LYS A 137 21.29 -2.73 1.84
C LYS A 137 22.21 -1.84 1.01
N GLU A 138 22.93 -0.94 1.66
CA GLU A 138 24.14 -0.41 1.03
C GLU A 138 24.92 -1.66 0.65
N GLU A 139 25.14 -1.84 -0.66
CA GLU A 139 26.12 -2.80 -1.12
C GLU A 139 27.38 -2.42 -0.35
N ASN A 140 27.76 -3.27 0.61
CA ASN A 140 29.11 -3.25 1.14
C ASN A 140 29.94 -3.41 -0.12
N LYS A 141 30.46 -2.30 -0.65
CA LYS A 141 31.48 -2.31 -1.69
C LYS A 141 32.47 -3.32 -1.16
N GLU A 142 32.60 -4.45 -1.85
CA GLU A 142 33.62 -5.42 -1.49
C GLU A 142 34.90 -4.62 -1.46
N LYS A 143 35.46 -4.46 -0.25
CA LYS A 143 36.72 -3.75 -0.07
C LYS A 143 37.68 -4.33 -1.08
N THR A 144 38.24 -3.49 -1.95
CA THR A 144 39.29 -3.92 -2.88
C THR A 144 40.38 -4.62 -2.07
N GLU A 145 41.09 -5.60 -2.64
CA GLU A 145 42.14 -6.32 -1.92
C GLU A 145 43.18 -5.35 -1.29
N GLU A 146 43.38 -4.19 -1.90
CA GLU A 146 44.18 -3.08 -1.39
C GLU A 146 43.65 -2.50 -0.05
N GLU A 147 42.33 -2.31 0.10
CA GLU A 147 41.69 -1.83 1.33
C GLU A 147 41.68 -2.89 2.45
N LYS A 148 41.79 -4.17 2.11
CA LYS A 148 41.97 -5.26 3.09
C LYS A 148 43.42 -5.37 3.57
N MET A 149 44.37 -5.10 2.69
CA MET A 149 45.81 -5.23 2.96
C MET A 149 46.42 -4.00 3.64
N PHE A 150 45.94 -2.79 3.32
CA PHE A 150 46.53 -1.52 3.79
C PHE A 150 45.49 -0.67 4.52
N GLY A 151 44.97 -1.17 5.64
CA GLY A 151 43.94 -0.50 6.44
C GLY A 151 44.25 0.99 6.63
N SER A 152 43.42 1.85 6.02
CA SER A 152 43.35 3.32 6.12
C SER A 152 44.58 4.01 6.75
N GLN A 153 45.74 3.87 6.12
CA GLN A 153 46.91 4.70 6.38
C GLN A 153 47.34 5.34 5.07
N LEU A 154 46.68 6.46 4.76
CA LEU A 154 47.19 7.60 4.01
C LEU A 154 46.50 8.85 4.56
#